data_AF-A0A952SUZ0-F1
#
_entry.id   AF-A0A952SUZ0-F1
#
_cell.length_a   1.000
_cell.length_b   1.000
_cell.length_c   1.000
_cell.angle_alpha   90.00
_cell.angle_beta   90.00
_cell.angle_gamma   90.00
#
_symmetry.space_group_name_H-M   'P 1'
#
loop_
_entity.id
_entity.type
_entity.pdbx_description
1 polymer ?
#
loop_
_entity_poly.entity_id
_entity_poly.type
_entity_poly.pdbx_seq_one_letter_code
_entity_poly.pdbx_strand_id
1 'polypeptide(L)'
;TSTRVNDLNGRLPGWVRYFRYEKYGSVFRGLDQWIRRRLRCYVLKQKKRPYTVARFLHTLGVPIERAWSGACQCRRWWKASQHPAVKEGMNVAWFNAQGLLSLTQQFESLQLLRKPPYTMSTYGGVGGRGM
;
A
#
# COMPACT_ATOMS: atom_id res chain seq x y z
N THR A 1 -2.18 10.73 12.67
CA THR A 1 -2.23 9.39 12.03
C THR A 1 -1.12 8.47 12.49
N SER A 2 0.01 9.00 12.98
CA SER A 2 1.22 8.25 13.30
C SER A 2 1.06 7.12 14.32
N THR A 3 0.22 7.24 15.33
CA THR A 3 0.06 6.21 16.38
C THR A 3 -0.42 4.85 15.85
N ARG A 4 -1.34 4.83 14.87
CA ARG A 4 -1.84 3.56 14.31
C ARG A 4 -0.90 2.92 13.31
N VAL A 5 -0.19 3.74 12.54
CA VAL A 5 0.83 3.23 11.62
C VAL A 5 2.00 2.66 12.43
N ASN A 6 2.40 3.31 13.52
CA ASN A 6 3.45 2.82 14.40
C ASN A 6 3.08 1.51 15.11
N ASP A 7 1.86 1.36 15.63
CA ASP A 7 1.41 0.10 16.23
C ASP A 7 1.41 -1.06 15.21
N LEU A 8 0.99 -0.79 13.97
CA LEU A 8 1.09 -1.76 12.89
C LEU A 8 2.55 -2.10 12.56
N ASN A 9 3.42 -1.09 12.43
CA ASN A 9 4.84 -1.30 12.14
C ASN A 9 5.56 -2.12 13.22
N GLY A 10 5.11 -2.08 14.48
CA GLY A 10 5.66 -2.93 15.54
C GLY A 10 5.29 -4.42 15.40
N ARG A 11 4.12 -4.73 14.82
CA ARG A 11 3.59 -6.11 14.77
C ARG A 11 3.82 -6.81 13.44
N LEU A 12 3.71 -6.08 12.32
CA LEU A 12 3.77 -6.62 10.97
C LEU A 12 5.10 -7.33 10.67
N PRO A 13 6.28 -6.82 11.05
CA PRO A 13 7.56 -7.49 10.78
C PRO A 13 7.67 -8.85 11.47
N GLY A 14 7.24 -8.94 12.74
CA GLY A 14 7.23 -10.20 13.49
C GLY A 14 6.32 -11.24 12.83
N TRP A 15 5.15 -10.81 12.36
CA TRP A 15 4.22 -11.66 11.63
C TRP A 15 4.80 -12.16 10.29
N VAL A 16 5.41 -11.28 9.49
CA VAL A 16 6.08 -11.68 8.24
C VAL A 16 7.23 -12.66 8.49
N ARG A 17 7.99 -12.48 9.58
CA ARG A 17 9.06 -13.41 9.95
C ARG A 17 8.54 -14.79 10.33
N TYR A 18 7.37 -14.87 10.96
CA TYR A 18 6.71 -16.14 11.27
C TYR A 18 6.26 -16.87 10.00
N PHE A 19 5.57 -16.16 9.10
CA PHE A 19 5.05 -16.72 7.84
C PHE A 19 6.07 -16.78 6.69
N ARG A 20 7.37 -16.63 6.98
CA ARG A 20 8.44 -16.59 5.96
C ARG A 20 8.60 -17.89 5.16
N TYR A 21 8.08 -19.01 5.66
CA TYR A 21 8.17 -20.32 5.00
C TYR A 21 7.06 -20.55 3.97
N GLU A 22 6.10 -19.63 3.89
CA GLU A 22 5.01 -19.73 2.94
C GLU A 22 5.51 -19.63 1.50
N LYS A 23 5.00 -20.50 0.62
CA LYS A 23 5.46 -20.57 -0.78
C LYS A 23 4.92 -19.41 -1.64
N TYR A 24 3.83 -18.77 -1.22
CA TYR A 24 3.08 -17.82 -2.05
C TYR A 24 3.24 -16.37 -1.57
N GLY A 25 4.16 -15.63 -2.20
CA GLY A 25 4.33 -14.18 -1.97
C GLY A 25 3.11 -13.32 -2.35
N SER A 26 2.20 -13.86 -3.18
CA SER A 26 0.97 -13.18 -3.60
C SER A 26 0.01 -12.88 -2.44
N VAL A 27 0.02 -13.71 -1.39
CA VAL A 27 -0.80 -13.51 -0.19
C VAL A 27 -0.41 -12.21 0.52
N PHE A 28 0.90 -11.94 0.64
CA PHE A 28 1.39 -10.70 1.25
C PHE A 28 1.00 -9.46 0.44
N ARG A 29 0.98 -9.55 -0.90
CA ARG A 29 0.51 -8.45 -1.76
C ARG A 29 -0.97 -8.17 -1.56
N GLY A 30 -1.82 -9.20 -1.49
CA GLY A 30 -3.25 -9.05 -1.21
C GLY A 30 -3.51 -8.46 0.17
N LEU A 31 -2.76 -8.92 1.17
CA LEU A 31 -2.85 -8.41 2.53
C LEU A 31 -2.42 -6.94 2.63
N ASP A 32 -1.32 -6.57 1.98
CA ASP A 32 -0.81 -5.19 1.93
C ASP A 32 -1.84 -4.25 1.27
N GLN A 33 -2.50 -4.69 0.19
CA GLN A 33 -3.62 -3.96 -0.41
C GLN A 33 -4.81 -3.79 0.56
N TRP A 34 -5.17 -4.85 1.28
CA TRP A 34 -6.25 -4.83 2.26
C TRP A 34 -5.95 -3.90 3.44
N ILE A 35 -4.73 -3.93 3.99
CA ILE A 35 -4.27 -3.05 5.07
C ILE A 35 -4.35 -1.59 4.62
N ARG A 36 -3.80 -1.25 3.45
CA ARG A 36 -3.87 0.12 2.92
C ARG A 36 -5.32 0.58 2.72
N ARG A 37 -6.20 -0.29 2.24
CA ARG A 37 -7.64 0.03 2.12
C ARG A 37 -8.27 0.33 3.48
N ARG A 38 -7.93 -0.46 4.51
CA ARG A 38 -8.43 -0.26 5.87
C ARG A 38 -7.92 1.04 6.48
N LEU A 39 -6.65 1.39 6.24
CA LEU A 39 -6.06 2.66 6.65
C LEU A 39 -6.73 3.84 5.96
N ARG A 40 -6.98 3.77 4.64
CA ARG A 40 -7.77 4.80 3.93
C ARG A 40 -9.12 5.01 4.59
N CYS A 41 -9.85 3.93 4.91
CA CYS A 41 -11.12 4.05 5.62
C CYS A 41 -10.98 4.78 6.95
N TYR A 42 -9.92 4.49 7.70
CA TYR A 42 -9.68 5.12 8.99
C TYR A 42 -9.39 6.62 8.83
N VAL A 43 -8.53 7.02 7.89
CA VAL A 43 -8.26 8.42 7.58
C VAL A 43 -9.55 9.16 7.18
N LEU A 44 -10.35 8.57 6.29
CA LEU A 44 -11.63 9.16 5.89
C LEU A 44 -12.60 9.33 7.08
N LYS A 45 -12.69 8.32 7.96
CA LYS A 45 -13.49 8.38 9.18
C LYS A 45 -13.02 9.48 10.14
N GLN A 46 -11.70 9.69 10.26
CA GLN A 46 -11.15 10.76 11.10
C GLN A 46 -11.58 12.15 10.61
N LYS A 47 -11.71 12.35 9.29
CA LYS A 47 -12.10 13.63 8.70
C LYS A 47 -13.59 13.96 8.82
N LYS A 48 -14.45 12.95 9.05
CA LYS A 48 -15.90 13.02 9.36
C LYS A 48 -16.80 13.67 8.30
N ARG A 49 -16.45 14.83 7.75
CA ARG A 49 -17.26 15.63 6.83
C ARG A 49 -16.73 15.54 5.39
N PRO A 50 -17.61 15.46 4.37
CA PRO A 50 -17.20 15.45 2.96
C PRO A 50 -16.35 16.66 2.58
N TYR A 51 -16.72 17.87 3.05
CA TYR A 51 -15.95 19.09 2.85
C TYR A 51 -14.47 18.93 3.24
N THR A 52 -14.23 18.45 4.46
CA THR A 52 -12.88 18.24 4.99
C THR A 52 -12.12 17.14 4.25
N VAL A 53 -12.83 16.11 3.77
CA VAL A 53 -12.23 15.06 2.95
C VAL A 53 -11.77 15.61 1.61
N ALA A 54 -12.59 16.40 0.91
CA ALA A 54 -12.21 16.94 -0.38
C ALA A 54 -11.07 17.94 -0.28
N ARG A 55 -11.11 18.82 0.72
CA ARG A 55 -9.99 19.72 1.00
C ARG A 55 -8.71 18.93 1.27
N PHE A 56 -8.79 17.84 2.04
CA PHE A 56 -7.65 16.96 2.29
C PHE A 56 -7.15 16.27 1.01
N LEU A 57 -8.02 15.72 0.17
CA LEU A 57 -7.62 15.13 -1.11
C LEU A 57 -7.00 16.18 -2.04
N HIS A 58 -7.51 17.41 -2.01
CA HIS A 58 -6.96 18.50 -2.79
C HIS A 58 -5.56 18.90 -2.32
N THR A 59 -5.31 18.95 -1.00
CA THR A 59 -3.95 19.14 -0.47
C THR A 59 -2.96 18.03 -0.85
N LEU A 60 -3.47 16.86 -1.26
CA LEU A 60 -2.67 15.74 -1.76
C LEU A 60 -2.46 15.79 -3.28
N GLY A 61 -2.88 16.86 -3.96
CA GLY A 61 -2.70 17.08 -5.39
C GLY A 61 -3.85 16.59 -6.27
N VAL A 62 -4.96 16.13 -5.70
CA VAL A 62 -6.14 15.72 -6.48
C VAL A 62 -6.92 16.98 -6.92
N PRO A 63 -7.33 17.10 -8.20
CA PRO A 63 -8.17 18.22 -8.63
C PRO A 63 -9.47 18.30 -7.85
N ILE A 64 -9.93 19.53 -7.55
CA ILE A 64 -11.06 19.77 -6.64
C ILE A 64 -12.34 19.05 -7.07
N GLU A 65 -12.64 19.02 -8.37
CA GLU A 65 -13.79 18.32 -8.97
C GLU A 65 -13.78 16.82 -8.64
N ARG A 66 -12.64 16.16 -8.87
CA ARG A 66 -12.45 14.72 -8.59
C ARG A 66 -12.44 14.45 -7.09
N ALA A 67 -11.84 15.34 -6.31
CA ALA A 67 -11.85 15.28 -4.85
C ALA A 67 -13.27 15.38 -4.29
N TRP A 68 -14.13 16.24 -4.86
CA TRP A 68 -15.53 16.38 -4.47
C TRP A 68 -16.34 15.13 -4.76
N SER A 69 -16.18 14.56 -5.97
CA SER A 69 -16.80 13.28 -6.33
C SER A 69 -16.43 12.15 -5.34
N GLY A 70 -15.15 12.04 -4.96
CA GLY A 70 -14.70 11.07 -3.95
C GLY A 70 -15.23 11.36 -2.54
N ALA A 71 -15.29 12.63 -2.16
CA ALA A 71 -15.81 13.06 -0.85
C ALA A 71 -17.31 12.80 -0.69
N CYS A 72 -18.11 12.99 -1.74
CA CYS A 72 -19.54 12.69 -1.73
C CYS A 72 -19.83 11.22 -1.41
N GLN A 73 -18.95 10.30 -1.84
CA GLN A 73 -19.07 8.87 -1.55
C GLN A 73 -18.65 8.48 -0.13
N CYS A 74 -18.07 9.40 0.65
CA CYS A 74 -17.57 9.13 2.00
C CYS A 74 -18.67 8.84 3.04
N ARG A 75 -19.96 8.88 2.67
CA ARG A 75 -21.03 8.28 3.50
C ARG A 75 -20.83 6.77 3.70
N ARG A 76 -20.17 6.09 2.74
CA ARG A 76 -19.84 4.66 2.80
C ARG A 76 -18.32 4.47 2.79
N TRP A 77 -17.68 4.57 3.95
CA TRP A 77 -16.21 4.58 4.11
C TRP A 77 -15.46 3.48 3.36
N TRP A 78 -15.98 2.24 3.39
CA TRP A 78 -15.36 1.09 2.71
C TRP A 78 -15.45 1.20 1.17
N LYS A 79 -16.56 1.71 0.63
CA LYS A 79 -16.72 1.97 -0.80
C LYS A 79 -15.86 3.16 -1.23
N ALA A 80 -15.90 4.25 -0.47
CA ALA A 80 -15.11 5.44 -0.70
C ALA A 80 -13.60 5.17 -0.71
N SER A 81 -13.11 4.25 0.14
CA SER A 81 -11.69 3.87 0.16
C SER A 81 -11.14 3.31 -1.16
N GLN A 82 -12.02 2.82 -2.04
CA GLN A 82 -11.64 2.31 -3.37
C GLN A 82 -11.82 3.35 -4.48
N HIS A 83 -12.42 4.50 -4.19
CA HIS A 83 -12.67 5.53 -5.19
C HIS A 83 -11.36 6.02 -5.84
N PRO A 84 -11.31 6.25 -7.17
CA PRO A 84 -10.10 6.68 -7.85
C PRO A 84 -9.44 7.91 -7.22
N ALA A 85 -10.20 8.97 -6.94
CA ALA A 85 -9.69 10.18 -6.28
C ALA A 85 -9.04 9.91 -4.91
N VAL A 86 -9.58 8.94 -4.17
CA VAL A 86 -9.07 8.57 -2.84
C VAL A 86 -7.79 7.72 -2.96
N LYS A 87 -7.73 6.83 -3.96
CA LYS A 87 -6.53 6.04 -4.26
C LYS A 87 -5.38 6.91 -4.79
N GLU A 88 -5.69 7.91 -5.60
CA GLU A 88 -4.75 8.87 -6.15
C GLU A 88 -4.14 9.75 -5.05
N GLY A 89 -4.99 10.35 -4.19
CA GLY A 89 -4.49 11.14 -3.06
C GLY A 89 -3.75 10.30 -2.02
N MET A 90 -4.32 9.17 -1.59
CA MET A 90 -3.68 8.23 -0.66
C MET A 90 -3.05 7.05 -1.41
N ASN A 91 -2.08 7.36 -2.27
CA ASN A 91 -1.32 6.39 -3.04
C ASN A 91 -0.27 5.65 -2.17
N VAL A 92 0.47 4.72 -2.77
CA VAL A 92 1.52 3.96 -2.04
C VAL A 92 2.63 4.88 -1.54
N ALA A 93 3.05 5.86 -2.35
CA ALA A 93 4.09 6.82 -1.96
C ALA A 93 3.68 7.64 -0.73
N TRP A 94 2.42 8.07 -0.64
CA TRP A 94 1.88 8.75 0.53
C TRP A 94 1.94 7.87 1.78
N PHE A 95 1.55 6.59 1.67
CA PHE A 95 1.66 5.65 2.80
C PHE A 95 3.11 5.40 3.22
N ASN A 96 4.04 5.33 2.26
CA ASN A 96 5.47 5.20 2.54
C ASN A 96 6.00 6.45 3.25
N ALA A 97 5.58 7.65 2.85
CA ALA A 97 5.92 8.91 3.52
C ALA A 97 5.32 9.02 4.93
N GLN A 98 4.19 8.36 5.20
CA GLN A 98 3.64 8.20 6.55
C GLN A 98 4.38 7.13 7.37
N GLY A 99 5.38 6.47 6.81
CA GLY A 99 6.20 5.45 7.46
C GLY A 99 5.60 4.04 7.46
N LEU A 100 4.56 3.74 6.68
CA LEU A 100 4.00 2.39 6.63
C LEU A 100 4.99 1.40 6.00
N LEU A 101 5.37 0.36 6.74
CA LEU A 101 6.23 -0.70 6.22
C LEU A 101 5.49 -1.56 5.20
N SER A 102 6.10 -1.77 4.02
CA SER A 102 5.56 -2.71 3.03
C SER A 102 5.86 -4.14 3.43
N LEU A 103 4.82 -4.94 3.70
CA LEU A 103 4.97 -6.37 4.00
C LEU A 103 5.64 -7.13 2.85
N THR A 104 5.28 -6.77 1.61
CA THR A 104 5.83 -7.42 0.41
C THR A 104 7.35 -7.23 0.35
N GLN A 105 7.83 -6.02 0.59
CA GLN A 105 9.25 -5.70 0.59
C GLN A 105 10.00 -6.43 1.72
N GLN A 106 9.41 -6.49 2.91
CA GLN A 106 9.97 -7.24 4.04
C GLN A 106 10.06 -8.74 3.72
N PHE A 107 9.00 -9.32 3.16
CA PHE A 107 9.01 -10.73 2.76
C PHE A 107 10.07 -11.01 1.67
N GLU A 108 10.14 -10.18 0.64
CA GLU A 108 11.13 -10.31 -0.44
C GLU A 108 12.56 -10.24 0.11
N SER A 109 12.86 -9.32 1.03
CA SER A 109 14.19 -9.26 1.68
C SER A 109 14.53 -10.54 2.46
N LEU A 110 13.57 -11.15 3.15
CA LEU A 110 13.77 -12.40 3.89
C LEU A 110 13.97 -13.58 2.93
N GLN A 111 13.30 -13.58 1.77
CA GLN A 111 13.52 -14.60 0.75
C GLN A 111 14.88 -14.46 0.07
N LEU A 112 15.39 -13.25 -0.12
CA LEU A 112 16.73 -13.02 -0.66
C LEU A 112 17.81 -13.56 0.27
N LEU A 113 17.69 -13.32 1.58
CA LEU A 113 18.62 -13.89 2.58
C LEU A 113 18.61 -15.43 2.62
N ARG A 114 17.52 -16.06 2.17
CA ARG A 114 17.42 -17.52 2.08
C ARG A 114 18.08 -18.08 0.82
N LYS A 115 18.06 -17.34 -0.27
CA LYS A 115 18.65 -17.77 -1.54
C LYS A 115 20.18 -17.64 -1.41
N PRO A 116 20.95 -18.71 -1.62
CA PRO A 116 22.40 -18.60 -1.58
C PRO A 116 22.89 -17.72 -2.75
N PRO A 117 23.99 -16.96 -2.54
CA PRO A 117 24.41 -15.84 -3.40
C PRO A 117 24.71 -16.23 -4.86
N TYR A 118 24.85 -17.51 -5.18
CA TYR A 118 25.11 -18.02 -6.53
C TYR A 118 23.86 -18.21 -7.41
N THR A 119 22.65 -17.90 -6.90
CA THR A 119 21.40 -18.06 -7.67
C THR A 119 21.00 -16.82 -8.49
N MET A 120 21.77 -15.73 -8.44
CA MET A 120 21.57 -14.58 -9.34
C MET A 120 22.03 -14.96 -10.75
N SER A 121 21.09 -15.21 -11.65
CA SER A 121 21.39 -15.53 -13.05
C SER A 121 22.20 -14.40 -13.70
N THR A 122 23.46 -14.66 -13.99
CA THR A 122 24.39 -13.79 -14.74
C THR A 122 24.36 -14.06 -16.24
N TYR A 123 23.28 -14.65 -16.76
CA TYR A 123 23.16 -14.90 -18.19
C TYR A 123 22.43 -13.73 -18.86
N GLY A 124 23.25 -12.80 -19.38
CA GLY A 124 22.84 -11.87 -20.42
C GLY A 124 22.17 -12.64 -21.56
N GLY A 125 20.98 -12.17 -21.94
CA GLY A 125 20.19 -12.78 -23.00
C GLY A 125 20.94 -12.75 -24.33
N VAL A 126 21.24 -13.93 -24.87
CA VAL A 126 21.64 -14.09 -26.28
C VAL A 126 20.37 -13.93 -27.12
N GLY A 127 20.09 -12.71 -27.54
CA GLY A 127 19.03 -12.39 -28.50
C GLY A 127 19.38 -12.94 -29.87
N GLY A 128 18.95 -14.15 -30.18
CA GLY A 128 18.96 -14.71 -31.52
C GLY A 128 18.00 -13.94 -32.43
N ARG A 129 18.55 -13.14 -33.34
CA ARG A 129 17.87 -12.61 -34.53
C ARG A 129 17.68 -13.76 -35.52
N GLY A 130 16.44 -14.20 -35.71
CA GLY A 130 16.03 -15.04 -36.83
C GLY A 130 15.55 -14.16 -37.98
N MET A 131 16.09 -14.43 -39.17
CA MET A 131 15.81 -13.79 -40.47
C MET A 131 14.40 -14.08 -40.98
#